data_AF-A0A7W8UHF9-F1
#
_entry.id   AF-A0A7W8UHF9-F1
#
_cell.length_a   1.000
_cell.length_b   1.000
_cell.length_c   1.000
_cell.angle_alpha   90.00
_cell.angle_beta   90.00
_cell.angle_gamma   90.00
#
_symmetry.space_group_name_H-M   'P 1'
#
loop_
_entity.id
_entity.type
_entity.pdbx_description
1 polymer ?
#
loop_
_entity_poly.entity_id
_entity_poly.type
_entity_poly.pdbx_seq_one_letter_code
_entity_poly.pdbx_strand_id
1 'polypeptide(L)'
;MNQNVLLTIAASVGLVAGAGGTWFATSTSSKEVEVVSKEVIAAFIKADPSLCPIPTVVAPTQAEALSAYRKAYAASPLVWDRENLPEITLALGQCDKASSGPGVACITSVKVGSQAQPLDRIVGFAKAASGEWIATLN
;
A
#
# COMPACT_ATOMS: atom_id res chain seq x y z
N MET A 1 -2.69 0.33 40.56
CA MET A 1 -1.47 -0.28 41.12
C MET A 1 -0.92 -1.27 40.09
N ASN A 2 0.18 -0.88 39.42
CA ASN A 2 1.22 -1.70 38.75
C ASN A 2 1.83 -0.91 37.57
N GLN A 3 2.77 -0.03 37.93
CA GLN A 3 3.76 0.55 37.03
C GLN A 3 5.04 -0.28 37.20
N ASN A 4 5.50 -0.97 36.16
CA ASN A 4 6.86 -1.50 36.09
C ASN A 4 7.59 -0.78 34.96
N VAL A 5 8.32 0.25 35.37
CA VAL A 5 9.17 1.10 34.53
C VAL A 5 10.60 0.98 35.09
N LEU A 6 11.56 0.86 34.17
CA LEU A 6 13.02 0.98 34.31
C LEU A 6 13.81 -0.22 34.86
N LEU A 7 14.34 -1.02 33.92
CA LEU A 7 15.58 -1.77 34.11
C LEU A 7 16.76 -0.80 33.95
N THR A 8 17.32 -0.38 35.08
CA THR A 8 18.56 0.41 35.17
C THR A 8 19.75 -0.48 34.83
N ILE A 9 20.31 -0.35 33.62
CA ILE A 9 21.59 -1.00 33.28
C ILE A 9 22.71 -0.11 33.80
N ALA A 10 23.24 -0.44 34.98
CA ALA A 10 24.50 0.12 35.47
C ALA A 10 25.65 -0.49 34.66
N ALA A 11 26.14 0.23 33.65
CA ALA A 11 27.39 -0.09 32.98
C ALA A 11 28.55 0.29 33.91
N SER A 12 29.09 -0.69 34.63
CA SER A 12 30.32 -0.52 35.42
C SER A 12 31.53 -0.45 34.47
N VAL A 13 31.91 0.77 34.07
CA VAL A 13 33.18 1.00 33.37
C VAL A 13 34.29 1.00 34.42
N GLY A 14 35.02 -0.11 34.53
CA GLY A 14 36.24 -0.18 35.34
C GLY A 14 37.41 0.45 34.58
N LEU A 15 37.85 1.64 34.98
CA LEU A 15 39.10 2.24 34.51
C LEU A 15 40.27 1.64 35.30
N VAL A 16 41.12 0.85 34.65
CA VAL A 16 42.39 0.39 35.22
C VAL A 16 43.51 1.28 34.67
N ALA A 17 44.15 2.04 35.56
CA ALA A 17 45.31 2.87 35.23
C ALA A 17 46.60 2.11 35.56
N GLY A 18 47.43 1.86 34.54
CA GLY A 18 48.77 1.29 34.67
C GLY A 18 49.79 2.12 33.91
N ALA A 19 51.02 2.19 34.44
CA ALA A 19 52.14 2.94 33.87
C ALA A 19 52.52 2.35 32.50
N GLY A 20 51.94 2.89 31.42
CA GLY A 20 52.14 2.41 30.06
C GLY A 20 50.95 2.61 29.11
N GLY A 21 49.79 3.06 29.59
CA GLY A 21 48.64 3.43 28.74
C GLY A 21 47.30 2.99 29.32
N THR A 22 46.24 3.75 29.02
CA THR A 22 44.86 3.43 29.39
C THR A 22 44.28 2.42 28.38
N TRP A 23 43.91 1.24 28.86
CA TRP A 23 43.24 0.23 28.04
C TRP A 23 41.74 0.21 28.35
N PHE A 24 40.91 0.30 27.32
CA PHE A 24 39.47 0.05 27.44
C PHE A 24 39.23 -1.45 27.26
N ALA A 25 38.92 -2.16 28.34
CA ALA A 25 38.41 -3.52 28.25
C ALA A 25 36.94 -3.46 27.80
N THR A 26 36.71 -3.43 26.48
CA THR A 26 35.39 -3.69 25.92
C THR A 26 35.18 -5.20 25.93
N SER A 27 34.27 -5.67 26.78
CA SER A 27 33.72 -7.02 26.67
C SER A 27 32.99 -7.09 25.33
N THR A 28 33.60 -7.73 24.35
CA THR A 28 32.93 -8.08 23.10
C THR A 28 31.78 -9.03 23.45
N SER A 29 30.58 -8.49 23.68
CA SER A 29 29.36 -9.27 23.50
C SER A 29 29.22 -9.49 22.00
N SER A 30 29.89 -10.53 21.50
CA SER A 30 29.58 -11.12 20.22
C SER A 30 28.17 -11.68 20.35
N LYS A 31 27.16 -10.82 20.12
CA LYS A 31 25.86 -11.32 19.69
C LYS A 31 26.10 -11.87 18.30
N GLU A 32 26.37 -13.17 18.27
CA GLU A 32 26.24 -13.99 17.08
C GLU A 32 24.89 -13.62 16.44
N VAL A 33 24.94 -13.00 15.26
CA VAL A 33 23.75 -12.76 14.46
C VAL A 33 23.35 -14.13 13.92
N GLU A 34 22.55 -14.84 14.70
CA GLU A 34 21.97 -16.11 14.30
C GLU A 34 21.17 -15.87 13.02
N VAL A 35 21.63 -16.47 11.92
CA VAL A 35 21.02 -16.33 10.60
C VAL A 35 19.70 -17.09 10.64
N VAL A 36 18.61 -16.39 10.91
CA VAL A 36 17.25 -16.95 10.94
C VAL A 36 16.90 -17.47 9.54
N SER A 37 16.56 -18.75 9.45
CA SER A 37 16.23 -19.39 8.17
C SER A 37 14.87 -18.92 7.64
N LYS A 38 14.66 -18.98 6.31
CA LYS A 38 13.42 -18.52 5.67
C LYS A 38 12.18 -19.25 6.20
N GLU A 39 12.34 -20.50 6.60
CA GLU A 39 11.29 -21.36 7.14
C GLU A 39 10.83 -20.87 8.52
N VAL A 40 11.77 -20.39 9.35
CA VAL A 40 11.46 -19.80 10.65
C VAL A 40 10.68 -18.50 10.46
N ILE A 41 11.13 -17.63 9.54
CA ILE A 41 10.41 -16.38 9.20
C ILE A 41 8.99 -16.69 8.69
N ALA A 42 8.83 -17.68 7.80
CA ALA A 42 7.53 -18.09 7.29
C ALA A 42 6.62 -18.67 8.39
N ALA A 43 7.18 -19.43 9.34
CA ALA A 43 6.43 -19.96 10.48
C ALA A 43 5.94 -18.83 11.40
N PHE A 44 6.76 -17.80 11.64
CA PHE A 44 6.35 -16.62 12.39
C PHE A 44 5.24 -15.84 11.67
N ILE A 45 5.37 -15.58 10.36
CA ILE A 45 4.33 -14.90 9.58
C ILE A 45 3.02 -15.71 9.55
N LYS A 46 3.12 -17.05 9.48
CA LYS A 46 1.94 -17.93 9.53
C LYS A 46 1.27 -17.92 10.91
N ALA A 47 2.07 -17.88 11.98
CA ALA A 47 1.57 -17.83 13.35
C ALA A 47 0.96 -16.46 13.71
N ASP A 48 1.51 -15.39 13.12
CA ASP A 48 1.01 -14.03 13.29
C ASP A 48 0.94 -13.30 11.92
N PRO A 49 -0.22 -13.36 11.25
CA PRO A 49 -0.45 -12.66 9.98
C PRO A 49 -0.30 -11.14 10.06
N SER A 50 -0.33 -10.56 11.28
CA SER A 50 -0.14 -9.12 11.47
C SER A 50 1.30 -8.66 11.25
N LEU A 51 2.27 -9.60 11.23
CA LEU A 51 3.67 -9.33 10.90
C LEU A 51 3.87 -8.89 9.44
N CYS A 52 2.91 -9.16 8.56
CA CYS A 52 2.90 -8.73 7.17
C CYS A 52 1.50 -8.22 6.81
N PRO A 53 1.10 -7.03 7.31
CA PRO A 53 -0.22 -6.52 7.02
C PRO A 53 -0.33 -6.21 5.53
N ILE A 54 -1.29 -6.86 4.85
CA ILE A 54 -1.64 -6.51 3.48
C ILE A 54 -2.26 -5.10 3.56
N PRO A 55 -1.71 -4.10 2.85
CA PRO A 55 -2.29 -2.76 2.87
C PRO A 55 -3.73 -2.84 2.34
N THR A 56 -4.70 -2.55 3.21
CA THR A 56 -6.11 -2.49 2.80
C THR A 56 -6.32 -1.23 2.00
N VAL A 57 -6.33 -1.38 0.67
CA VAL A 57 -6.58 -0.29 -0.25
C VAL A 57 -8.09 -0.01 -0.28
N VAL A 58 -8.48 1.22 0.04
CA VAL A 58 -9.89 1.65 -0.08
C VAL A 58 -10.22 1.83 -1.56
N ALA A 59 -11.02 0.93 -2.11
CA ALA A 59 -11.45 0.95 -3.50
C ALA A 59 -12.89 1.49 -3.66
N PRO A 60 -13.25 2.05 -4.83
CA PRO A 60 -14.63 2.39 -5.14
C PRO A 60 -15.49 1.13 -5.26
N THR A 61 -16.78 1.27 -4.97
CA THR A 61 -17.78 0.26 -5.34
C THR A 61 -18.02 0.25 -6.85
N GLN A 62 -18.65 -0.81 -7.36
CA GLN A 62 -19.00 -0.95 -8.78
C GLN A 62 -19.78 0.24 -9.33
N ALA A 63 -20.78 0.71 -8.56
CA ALA A 63 -21.62 1.84 -8.95
C ALA A 63 -20.85 3.16 -8.94
N GLU A 64 -20.00 3.39 -7.93
CA GLU A 64 -19.16 4.58 -7.84
C GLU A 64 -18.14 4.62 -8.98
N ALA A 65 -17.49 3.51 -9.28
CA ALA A 65 -16.54 3.41 -10.38
C ALA A 65 -17.21 3.66 -11.74
N LEU A 66 -18.40 3.08 -11.97
CA LEU A 66 -19.16 3.32 -13.19
C LEU A 66 -19.56 4.79 -13.34
N SER A 67 -20.05 5.40 -12.26
CA SER A 67 -20.42 6.82 -12.24
C SER A 67 -19.20 7.71 -12.54
N ALA A 68 -18.09 7.48 -11.84
CA ALA A 68 -16.84 8.22 -12.04
C ALA A 68 -16.31 8.06 -13.46
N TYR A 69 -16.35 6.84 -14.00
CA TYR A 69 -15.92 6.53 -15.37
C TYR A 69 -16.77 7.26 -16.40
N ARG A 70 -18.11 7.22 -16.28
CA ARG A 70 -19.02 7.92 -17.19
C ARG A 70 -18.78 9.43 -17.20
N LYS A 71 -18.55 10.02 -16.02
CA LYS A 71 -18.19 11.44 -15.91
C LYS A 71 -16.86 11.75 -16.59
N ALA A 72 -15.83 10.96 -16.34
CA ALA A 72 -14.53 11.13 -16.98
C ALA A 72 -14.59 10.94 -18.51
N TYR A 73 -15.37 9.97 -18.98
CA TYR A 73 -15.59 9.74 -20.40
C TYR A 73 -16.30 10.92 -21.06
N ALA A 74 -17.41 11.41 -20.48
CA ALA A 74 -18.15 12.56 -21.00
C ALA A 74 -17.31 13.86 -21.02
N ALA A 75 -16.39 14.01 -20.05
CA ALA A 75 -15.46 15.12 -19.98
C ALA A 75 -14.26 14.99 -20.94
N SER A 76 -14.05 13.82 -21.55
CA SER A 76 -12.92 13.59 -22.44
C SER A 76 -13.02 14.49 -23.69
N PRO A 77 -11.93 15.17 -24.09
CA PRO A 77 -11.91 15.97 -25.31
C PRO A 77 -12.03 15.13 -26.58
N LEU A 78 -11.86 13.81 -26.49
CA LEU A 78 -11.96 12.87 -27.60
C LEU A 78 -13.41 12.46 -27.92
N VAL A 79 -14.37 12.79 -27.05
CA VAL A 79 -15.79 12.54 -27.31
C VAL A 79 -16.32 13.63 -28.23
N TRP A 80 -16.62 13.23 -29.47
CA TRP A 80 -17.09 14.12 -30.53
C TRP A 80 -18.60 14.37 -30.48
N ASP A 81 -19.39 13.36 -30.09
CA ASP A 81 -20.85 13.48 -29.89
C ASP A 81 -21.17 13.42 -28.39
N ARG A 82 -21.38 14.59 -27.78
CA ARG A 82 -21.76 14.70 -26.36
C ARG A 82 -23.26 14.63 -26.14
N GLU A 83 -24.06 14.83 -27.18
CA GLU A 83 -25.52 14.80 -27.08
C GLU A 83 -26.03 13.35 -27.10
N ASN A 84 -25.32 12.45 -27.78
CA ASN A 84 -25.62 11.02 -27.82
C ASN A 84 -24.47 10.17 -27.26
N LEU A 85 -24.28 10.24 -25.95
CA LEU A 85 -23.32 9.36 -25.29
C LEU A 85 -23.79 7.89 -25.36
N PRO A 86 -22.91 6.96 -25.77
CA PRO A 86 -23.26 5.54 -25.79
C PRO A 86 -23.49 5.01 -24.38
N GLU A 87 -24.25 3.91 -24.28
CA GLU A 87 -24.36 3.18 -23.02
C GLU A 87 -23.00 2.60 -22.62
N ILE A 88 -22.52 2.95 -21.44
CA ILE A 88 -21.26 2.44 -20.90
C ILE A 88 -21.57 1.50 -19.75
N THR A 89 -21.02 0.29 -19.80
CA THR A 89 -20.96 -0.63 -18.67
C THR A 89 -19.51 -0.85 -18.26
N LEU A 90 -19.31 -1.09 -16.97
CA LEU A 90 -18.00 -1.28 -16.37
C LEU A 90 -18.12 -2.42 -15.36
N ALA A 91 -17.12 -3.30 -15.31
CA ALA A 91 -16.90 -4.31 -14.28
C ALA A 91 -15.55 -4.03 -13.58
N LEU A 92 -15.55 -3.95 -12.25
CA LEU A 92 -14.33 -3.78 -11.46
C LEU A 92 -13.67 -5.14 -11.24
N GLY A 93 -12.37 -5.19 -11.49
CA GLY A 93 -11.49 -6.27 -11.09
C GLY A 93 -10.66 -5.89 -9.86
N GLN A 94 -9.43 -6.36 -9.83
CA GLN A 94 -8.49 -6.08 -8.73
C GLN A 94 -8.06 -4.62 -8.73
N CYS A 95 -8.00 -4.03 -7.53
CA CYS A 95 -7.48 -2.69 -7.28
C CYS A 95 -6.23 -2.74 -6.42
N ASP A 96 -5.28 -1.87 -6.71
CA ASP A 96 -4.09 -1.64 -5.87
C ASP A 96 -3.83 -0.13 -5.74
N LYS A 97 -2.93 0.26 -4.84
CA LYS A 97 -2.48 1.64 -4.71
C LYS A 97 -1.93 2.13 -6.06
N ALA A 98 -2.37 3.31 -6.49
CA ALA A 98 -1.87 3.89 -7.72
C ALA A 98 -0.35 4.12 -7.61
N SER A 99 0.40 3.70 -8.63
CA SER A 99 1.85 3.90 -8.70
C SER A 99 2.24 5.36 -8.87
N SER A 100 1.33 6.18 -9.43
CA SER A 100 1.49 7.61 -9.62
C SER A 100 0.20 8.33 -9.21
N GLY A 101 0.35 9.39 -8.42
CA GLY A 101 -0.78 10.18 -7.91
C GLY A 101 -1.52 9.57 -6.71
N PRO A 102 -2.51 10.31 -6.17
CA PRO A 102 -3.35 9.82 -5.09
C PRO A 102 -4.38 8.79 -5.59
N GLY A 103 -4.80 7.90 -4.70
CA GLY A 103 -5.87 6.94 -4.97
C GLY A 103 -5.38 5.55 -5.36
N VAL A 104 -6.17 4.88 -6.19
CA VAL A 104 -6.06 3.44 -6.50
C VAL A 104 -6.10 3.24 -8.01
N ALA A 105 -5.45 2.21 -8.51
CA ALA A 105 -5.53 1.77 -9.89
C ALA A 105 -6.24 0.42 -9.91
N CYS A 106 -7.34 0.31 -10.66
CA CYS A 106 -8.10 -0.92 -10.78
C CYS A 106 -8.04 -1.45 -12.21
N ILE A 107 -7.92 -2.77 -12.36
CA ILE A 107 -8.30 -3.44 -13.60
C ILE A 107 -9.80 -3.29 -13.76
N THR A 108 -10.24 -2.85 -14.94
CA THR A 108 -11.64 -2.64 -15.27
C THR A 108 -11.93 -3.23 -16.64
N SER A 109 -13.06 -3.93 -16.76
CA SER A 109 -13.58 -4.34 -18.06
C SER A 109 -14.64 -3.32 -18.48
N VAL A 110 -14.39 -2.56 -19.54
CA VAL A 110 -15.27 -1.48 -20.00
C VAL A 110 -15.88 -1.85 -21.33
N LYS A 111 -17.19 -1.71 -21.45
CA LYS A 111 -17.92 -1.88 -22.71
C LYS A 111 -18.63 -0.59 -23.06
N VAL A 112 -18.38 -0.07 -24.25
CA VAL A 112 -18.92 1.20 -24.75
C VAL A 112 -19.85 0.91 -25.93
N GLY A 113 -21.15 0.98 -25.69
CA GLY A 113 -22.19 0.60 -26.65
C GLY A 113 -22.54 -0.89 -26.59
N SER A 114 -23.75 -1.23 -27.00
CA SER A 114 -24.30 -2.59 -26.88
C SER A 114 -23.57 -3.63 -27.76
N GLN A 115 -23.03 -3.20 -28.90
CA GLN A 115 -22.35 -4.04 -29.89
C GLN A 115 -20.82 -4.13 -29.68
N ALA A 116 -20.24 -3.32 -28.79
CA ALA A 116 -18.80 -3.34 -28.57
C ALA A 116 -18.36 -4.55 -27.74
N GLN A 117 -17.14 -5.01 -27.99
CA GLN A 117 -16.49 -5.96 -27.11
C GLN A 117 -15.99 -5.25 -25.84
N PRO A 118 -16.10 -5.89 -24.65
CA PRO A 118 -15.47 -5.37 -23.44
C PRO A 118 -13.96 -5.26 -23.62
N LEU A 119 -13.38 -4.17 -23.15
CA LEU A 119 -11.96 -3.92 -23.15
C LEU A 119 -11.47 -3.86 -21.70
N ASP A 120 -10.51 -4.72 -21.37
CA ASP A 120 -9.83 -4.70 -20.09
C ASP A 120 -8.74 -3.63 -20.09
N ARG A 121 -8.82 -2.71 -19.14
CA ARG A 121 -7.86 -1.61 -18.97
C ARG A 121 -7.71 -1.21 -17.51
N ILE A 122 -6.55 -0.66 -17.20
CA ILE A 122 -6.30 -0.05 -15.90
C ILE A 122 -6.93 1.34 -15.89
N VAL A 123 -7.76 1.61 -14.88
CA VAL A 123 -8.35 2.94 -14.64
C VAL A 123 -7.93 3.39 -13.24
N GLY A 124 -7.46 4.63 -13.15
CA GLY A 124 -7.14 5.27 -11.88
C GLY A 124 -8.41 5.85 -11.24
N PHE A 125 -8.58 5.66 -9.94
CA PHE A 125 -9.68 6.21 -9.15
C PHE A 125 -9.12 6.95 -7.93
N ALA A 126 -9.54 8.20 -7.73
CA ALA A 126 -9.16 9.01 -6.58
C ALA A 126 -10.36 9.73 -5.99
N LYS A 127 -10.35 10.01 -4.69
CA LYS A 127 -11.40 10.82 -4.07
C LYS A 127 -11.11 12.31 -4.25
N ALA A 128 -12.10 13.04 -4.72
CA ALA A 128 -12.14 14.49 -4.73
C ALA A 128 -12.25 15.06 -3.31
N ALA A 129 -12.08 16.37 -3.16
CA ALA A 129 -12.33 17.07 -1.89
C ALA A 129 -13.78 16.91 -1.40
N SER A 130 -14.75 16.70 -2.32
CA SER A 130 -16.15 16.40 -1.99
C SER A 130 -16.37 14.97 -1.47
N GLY A 131 -15.34 14.11 -1.51
CA GLY A 131 -15.44 12.69 -1.22
C GLY A 131 -15.91 11.83 -2.41
N GLU A 132 -16.29 12.45 -3.52
CA GLU A 132 -16.69 11.75 -4.75
C GLU A 132 -15.48 11.08 -5.44
N TRP A 133 -15.69 9.91 -6.03
CA TRP A 133 -14.69 9.26 -6.86
C TRP A 133 -14.56 9.92 -8.23
N ILE A 134 -13.32 10.21 -8.62
CA ILE A 134 -12.93 10.69 -9.95
C ILE A 134 -12.14 9.58 -10.64
N ALA A 135 -12.53 9.25 -11.87
CA ALA A 135 -11.79 8.33 -12.71
C ALA A 135 -10.78 9.10 -13.60
N THR A 136 -9.58 8.56 -13.74
CA THR A 136 -8.56 9.03 -14.67
C THR A 136 -8.40 8.00 -15.77
N LEU A 137 -8.65 8.44 -17.01
CA LEU A 137 -8.56 7.61 -18.21
C LEU A 137 -7.20 7.86 -18.86
N ASN A 138 -6.25 6.94 -18.68
CA ASN A 138 -4.99 6.91 -19.42
C ASN A 138 -5.15 6.20 -20.77
#